data_AF-W0IXI7-F1
#
_entry.id   AF-W0IXI7-F1
#
_cell.length_a   1.000
_cell.length_b   1.000
_cell.length_c   1.000
_cell.angle_alpha   90.00
_cell.angle_beta   90.00
_cell.angle_gamma   90.00
#
_symmetry.space_group_name_H-M   'P 1'
#
loop_
_entity.id
_entity.type
_entity.pdbx_description
1 polymer ?
#
loop_
_entity_poly.entity_id
_entity_poly.type
_entity_poly.pdbx_seq_one_letter_code
_entity_poly.pdbx_strand_id
1 'polypeptide(L)'
;MKPTLTPATFRSLSGAELAAAGLSLPLQALHADAQGDWDRAHELCQQGGTRDGDWVHAYLHRKEGDLGNAGYWYARAGRTMPDRGIPLDDEWTAIAAVLLGHGHEKAERYTKSTKDAKKGG
;
A
#
# COMPACT_ATOMS: atom_id res chain seq x y z
N MET A 1 -9.54 -12.40 20.84
CA MET A 1 -8.73 -11.44 20.06
C MET A 1 -8.63 -11.96 18.64
N LYS A 2 -8.98 -11.19 17.62
CA LYS A 2 -8.71 -11.62 16.23
C LYS A 2 -7.19 -11.48 16.02
N PRO A 3 -6.50 -12.47 15.43
CA PRO A 3 -5.06 -12.37 15.18
C PRO A 3 -4.80 -11.17 14.26
N THR A 4 -3.81 -10.35 14.62
CA THR A 4 -3.38 -9.22 13.80
C THR A 4 -2.57 -9.75 12.62
N LEU A 5 -2.92 -9.33 11.40
CA LEU A 5 -2.26 -9.78 10.17
C LEU A 5 -0.91 -9.07 10.02
N THR A 6 0.21 -9.75 10.25
CA THR A 6 1.56 -9.18 10.11
C THR A 6 2.04 -9.32 8.66
N PRO A 7 3.08 -8.59 8.21
CA PRO A 7 3.65 -8.79 6.87
C PRO A 7 4.05 -10.24 6.59
N ALA A 8 4.58 -10.94 7.61
CA ALA A 8 4.98 -12.34 7.48
C ALA A 8 3.78 -13.27 7.30
N THR A 9 2.71 -13.11 8.08
CA THR A 9 1.50 -13.96 7.92
C THR A 9 0.70 -13.56 6.69
N PHE A 10 0.71 -12.29 6.32
CA PHE A 10 0.14 -11.75 5.08
C PHE A 10 0.77 -12.40 3.85
N ARG A 11 2.10 -12.49 3.79
CA ARG A 11 2.82 -13.14 2.67
C ARG A 11 2.36 -14.58 2.43
N SER A 12 2.04 -15.29 3.50
CA SER A 12 1.70 -16.71 3.46
C SER A 12 0.21 -17.01 3.30
N LEU A 13 -0.65 -15.99 3.13
CA LEU A 13 -2.08 -16.22 2.94
C LEU A 13 -2.33 -17.00 1.64
N SER A 14 -3.21 -18.00 1.74
CA SER A 14 -3.81 -18.64 0.56
C SER A 14 -4.82 -17.72 -0.12
N GLY A 15 -5.18 -18.02 -1.37
CA GLY A 15 -6.19 -17.25 -2.11
C GLY A 15 -7.55 -17.20 -1.41
N ALA A 16 -7.95 -18.26 -0.70
CA ALA A 16 -9.19 -18.30 0.06
C ALA A 16 -9.13 -17.37 1.30
N GLU A 17 -7.99 -17.34 1.99
CA GLU A 17 -7.80 -16.44 3.14
C GLU A 17 -7.71 -14.98 2.70
N LEU A 18 -7.07 -14.70 1.56
CA LEU A 18 -6.99 -13.37 0.97
C LEU A 18 -8.40 -12.84 0.64
N ALA A 19 -9.23 -13.67 0.00
CA ALA A 19 -10.62 -13.34 -0.32
C ALA A 19 -11.46 -13.10 0.94
N ALA A 20 -11.28 -13.94 1.97
CA ALA A 20 -12.00 -13.79 3.24
C ALA A 20 -11.55 -12.57 4.06
N ALA A 21 -10.29 -12.14 3.92
CA ALA A 21 -9.75 -10.99 4.62
C ALA A 21 -10.27 -9.64 4.09
N GLY A 22 -10.85 -9.60 2.88
CA GLY A 22 -11.42 -8.38 2.30
C GLY A 22 -10.39 -7.26 2.11
N LEU A 23 -9.15 -7.62 1.77
CA LEU A 23 -8.04 -6.68 1.65
C LEU A 23 -8.23 -5.70 0.49
N SER A 24 -7.63 -4.52 0.60
CA SER A 24 -7.63 -3.50 -0.45
C SER A 24 -6.88 -3.98 -1.71
N LEU A 25 -7.17 -3.39 -2.88
CA LEU A 25 -6.48 -3.72 -4.13
C LEU A 25 -4.94 -3.59 -4.04
N PRO A 26 -4.36 -2.55 -3.39
CA PRO A 26 -2.91 -2.47 -3.20
C PRO A 26 -2.33 -3.62 -2.38
N LEU A 27 -3.03 -4.08 -1.34
CA LEU A 27 -2.61 -5.26 -0.58
C LEU A 27 -2.73 -6.53 -1.43
N GLN A 28 -3.80 -6.70 -2.20
CA GLN A 28 -3.90 -7.84 -3.11
C GLN A 28 -2.77 -7.83 -4.16
N ALA A 29 -2.40 -6.66 -4.69
CA ALA A 29 -1.29 -6.50 -5.62
C ALA A 29 0.05 -6.91 -5.01
N LEU A 30 0.32 -6.44 -3.79
CA LEU A 30 1.56 -6.75 -3.06
C LEU A 30 1.65 -8.23 -2.67
N HIS A 31 0.51 -8.87 -2.40
CA HIS A 31 0.44 -10.32 -2.19
C HIS A 31 0.71 -11.09 -3.49
N ALA A 32 0.11 -10.69 -4.61
CA ALA A 32 0.34 -11.31 -5.92
C ALA A 32 1.83 -11.26 -6.31
N ASP A 33 2.50 -10.13 -6.06
CA ASP A 33 3.96 -10.01 -6.22
C ASP A 33 4.74 -11.06 -5.41
N ALA A 34 4.33 -11.30 -4.16
CA ALA A 34 4.97 -12.30 -3.30
C ALA A 34 4.71 -13.74 -3.76
N GLN A 35 3.60 -13.98 -4.47
CA GLN A 35 3.33 -15.27 -5.13
C GLN A 35 4.03 -15.40 -6.50
N GLY A 36 4.71 -14.35 -6.97
CA GLY A 36 5.35 -14.31 -8.28
C GLY A 36 4.40 -14.02 -9.45
N ASP A 37 3.15 -13.63 -9.16
CA ASP A 37 2.14 -13.28 -10.16
C ASP A 37 2.25 -11.78 -10.51
N TRP A 38 3.25 -11.47 -11.34
CA TRP A 38 3.64 -10.11 -11.72
C TRP A 38 2.56 -9.37 -12.52
N ASP A 39 1.91 -10.04 -13.47
CA ASP A 39 0.87 -9.43 -14.30
C ASP A 39 -0.31 -9.03 -13.42
N ARG A 40 -0.72 -9.94 -12.53
CA ARG A 40 -1.82 -9.67 -11.61
C ARG A 40 -1.50 -8.55 -10.63
N ALA A 41 -0.26 -8.48 -10.15
CA ALA A 41 0.19 -7.42 -9.26
C ALA A 41 0.03 -6.03 -9.92
N HIS A 42 0.49 -5.88 -11.17
CA HIS A 42 0.38 -4.64 -11.92
C HIS A 42 -1.09 -4.27 -12.21
N GLU A 43 -1.92 -5.23 -12.61
CA GLU A 43 -3.34 -5.00 -12.83
C GLU A 43 -4.05 -4.49 -11.57
N LEU A 44 -3.78 -5.11 -10.43
CA LEU A 44 -4.42 -4.77 -9.16
C LEU A 44 -4.01 -3.38 -8.66
N CYS A 45 -2.71 -3.03 -8.72
CA CYS A 45 -2.24 -1.76 -8.19
C CYS A 45 -2.72 -0.56 -9.03
N GLN A 46 -2.92 -0.73 -10.34
CA GLN A 46 -3.42 0.35 -11.21
C GLN A 46 -4.94 0.55 -11.16
N GLN A 47 -5.72 -0.51 -10.90
CA GLN A 47 -7.19 -0.50 -11.05
C GLN A 47 -7.91 0.53 -10.16
N GLY A 48 -7.32 0.89 -9.01
CA GLY A 48 -7.91 1.83 -8.05
C GLY A 48 -7.47 3.29 -8.21
N GLY A 49 -6.39 3.58 -8.95
CA GLY A 49 -5.84 4.93 -9.07
C GLY A 49 -5.55 5.62 -7.72
N THR A 50 -5.24 4.86 -6.67
CA THR A 50 -5.00 5.37 -5.32
C THR A 50 -3.51 5.58 -5.07
N ARG A 51 -3.15 6.46 -4.13
CA ARG A 51 -1.75 6.67 -3.72
C ARG A 51 -1.08 5.39 -3.21
N ASP A 52 -1.83 4.52 -2.55
CA ASP A 52 -1.33 3.25 -2.07
C ASP A 52 -1.09 2.26 -3.23
N GLY A 53 -1.98 2.25 -4.23
CA GLY A 53 -1.78 1.49 -5.46
C GLY A 53 -0.55 2.00 -6.23
N ASP A 54 -0.39 3.30 -6.34
CA ASP A 54 0.77 3.94 -6.96
C ASP A 54 2.07 3.59 -6.25
N TRP A 55 2.05 3.47 -4.93
CA TRP A 55 3.22 3.08 -4.16
C TRP A 55 3.64 1.64 -4.45
N VAL A 56 2.67 0.70 -4.50
CA VAL A 56 2.94 -0.69 -4.87
C VAL A 56 3.44 -0.75 -6.31
N HIS A 57 2.86 0.02 -7.23
CA HIS A 57 3.31 0.09 -8.63
C HIS A 57 4.75 0.60 -8.75
N ALA A 58 5.11 1.61 -7.96
CA ALA A 58 6.47 2.13 -7.89
C ALA A 58 7.49 1.07 -7.43
N TYR A 59 7.12 0.30 -6.41
CA TYR A 59 7.91 -0.83 -5.93
C TYR A 59 8.11 -1.91 -7.01
N LEU A 60 7.06 -2.25 -7.77
CA LEU A 60 7.15 -3.26 -8.84
C LEU A 60 8.16 -2.82 -9.93
N HIS A 61 8.11 -1.57 -10.37
CA HIS A 61 9.11 -1.05 -11.32
C HIS A 61 10.51 -0.97 -10.73
N ARG A 62 10.65 -0.67 -9.44
CA ARG A 62 11.96 -0.73 -8.76
C ARG A 62 12.51 -2.16 -8.76
N LYS A 63 11.66 -3.16 -8.51
CA LYS A 63 12.00 -4.60 -8.55
C LYS A 63 12.37 -5.06 -9.96
N GLU A 64 11.71 -4.53 -10.99
CA GLU A 64 12.01 -4.74 -12.40
C GLU A 64 13.35 -4.11 -12.83
N GLY A 65 13.77 -3.03 -12.16
CA GLY A 65 14.96 -2.25 -12.49
C GLY A 65 14.68 -1.01 -13.35
N ASP A 66 13.41 -0.73 -13.65
CA ASP A 66 12.98 0.51 -14.31
C ASP A 66 12.87 1.65 -13.28
N LEU A 67 14.03 2.18 -12.90
CA LEU A 67 14.10 3.26 -11.89
C LEU A 67 13.44 4.57 -12.36
N GLY A 68 13.33 4.78 -13.67
CA GLY A 68 12.67 5.96 -14.24
C GLY A 68 11.18 5.93 -13.99
N ASN A 69 10.52 4.82 -14.34
CA ASN A 69 9.10 4.64 -14.05
C ASN A 69 8.85 4.50 -12.56
N ALA A 70 9.69 3.77 -11.82
CA ALA A 70 9.59 3.69 -10.37
C ALA A 70 9.52 5.10 -9.75
N GLY A 71 10.44 5.99 -10.13
CA GLY A 71 10.47 7.39 -9.67
C GLY A 71 9.17 8.16 -9.97
N TYR A 72 8.62 8.00 -11.18
CA TYR A 72 7.33 8.60 -11.55
C TYR A 72 6.20 8.13 -10.61
N TRP A 73 6.11 6.83 -10.34
CA TRP A 73 5.06 6.28 -9.49
C TRP A 73 5.25 6.60 -8.01
N TYR A 74 6.48 6.64 -7.49
CA TYR A 74 6.75 7.12 -6.13
C TYR A 74 6.29 8.58 -5.96
N ALA A 75 6.59 9.44 -6.95
CA ALA A 75 6.13 10.83 -6.93
C ALA A 75 4.59 10.92 -6.94
N ARG A 76 3.92 10.08 -7.75
CA ARG A 76 2.44 10.01 -7.81
C ARG A 76 1.83 9.53 -6.49
N ALA A 77 2.49 8.59 -5.82
CA ALA A 77 2.15 8.13 -4.47
C ALA A 77 2.43 9.17 -3.38
N GLY A 78 3.17 10.25 -3.68
CA GLY A 78 3.62 11.24 -2.71
C GLY A 78 4.70 10.72 -1.76
N ARG A 79 5.55 9.81 -2.24
CA ARG A 79 6.63 9.16 -1.47
C ARG A 79 7.98 9.32 -2.17
N THR A 80 9.04 9.20 -1.39
CA THR A 80 10.41 9.17 -1.91
C THR A 80 10.80 7.72 -2.21
N MET A 81 11.41 7.48 -3.36
CA MET A 81 11.98 6.17 -3.69
C MET A 81 13.10 5.81 -2.69
N PRO A 82 13.13 4.58 -2.14
CA PRO A 82 14.22 4.17 -1.27
C PRO A 82 15.57 4.12 -1.99
N ASP A 83 16.65 4.31 -1.22
CA ASP A 83 18.00 4.18 -1.73
C ASP A 83 18.25 2.80 -2.35
N ARG A 84 19.16 2.74 -3.34
CA ARG A 84 19.53 1.48 -4.01
C ARG A 84 20.10 0.42 -3.07
N GLY A 85 20.61 0.81 -1.90
CA GLY A 85 21.12 -0.13 -0.89
C GLY A 85 20.04 -0.81 -0.05
N ILE A 86 18.78 -0.35 -0.11
CA ILE A 86 17.67 -0.97 0.64
C ILE A 86 17.21 -2.25 -0.09
N PRO A 87 17.24 -3.42 0.55
CA PRO A 87 16.74 -4.65 -0.04
C PRO A 87 15.28 -4.55 -0.47
N LEU A 88 14.93 -5.18 -1.59
CA LEU A 88 13.54 -5.22 -2.09
C LEU A 88 12.59 -5.92 -1.11
N ASP A 89 13.08 -6.90 -0.35
CA ASP A 89 12.26 -7.61 0.64
C ASP A 89 11.95 -6.74 1.87
N ASP A 90 12.90 -5.91 2.30
CA ASP A 90 12.70 -4.94 3.38
C ASP A 90 11.69 -3.88 2.96
N GLU A 91 11.77 -3.40 1.73
CA GLU A 91 10.79 -2.46 1.19
C GLU A 91 9.40 -3.09 1.10
N TRP A 92 9.28 -4.30 0.54
CA TRP A 92 8.01 -5.03 0.49
C TRP A 92 7.38 -5.14 1.88
N THR A 93 8.20 -5.50 2.88
CA THR A 93 7.77 -5.64 4.28
C THR A 93 7.30 -4.32 4.85
N ALA A 94 7.99 -3.23 4.57
CA ALA A 94 7.60 -1.88 5.00
C ALA A 94 6.28 -1.42 4.36
N ILE A 95 6.09 -1.66 3.06
CA ILE A 95 4.84 -1.35 2.36
C ILE A 95 3.69 -2.15 2.98
N ALA A 96 3.85 -3.47 3.11
CA ALA A 96 2.84 -4.34 3.70
C ALA A 96 2.46 -3.89 5.12
N ALA A 97 3.45 -3.56 5.96
CA ALA A 97 3.20 -3.08 7.31
C ALA A 97 2.34 -1.80 7.33
N VAL A 98 2.69 -0.81 6.51
CA VAL A 98 1.91 0.44 6.44
C VAL A 98 0.49 0.18 5.95
N LEU A 99 0.32 -0.59 4.86
CA LEU A 99 -0.99 -0.85 4.27
C LEU A 99 -1.89 -1.75 5.13
N LEU A 100 -1.32 -2.62 5.96
CA LEU A 100 -2.05 -3.41 6.95
C LEU A 100 -2.42 -2.60 8.21
N GLY A 101 -2.00 -1.33 8.31
CA GLY A 101 -2.25 -0.47 9.47
C GLY A 101 -1.25 -0.64 10.61
N HIS A 102 -0.11 -1.29 10.36
CA HIS A 102 1.00 -1.42 11.32
C HIS A 102 1.98 -0.22 11.26
N GLY A 103 1.73 0.75 10.37
CA GLY A 103 2.41 2.04 10.35
C GLY A 103 1.40 3.16 10.14
N HIS A 104 1.21 3.99 11.16
CA HIS A 104 0.19 5.05 11.35
C HIS A 104 -1.12 4.62 12.03
N GLU A 105 -1.04 4.31 13.32
CA GLU A 105 -2.05 4.83 14.25
C GLU A 105 -2.00 6.37 14.19
N LYS A 106 -3.16 6.99 13.93
CA LYS A 106 -3.48 8.43 13.82
C LYS A 106 -3.45 9.04 12.41
N ALA A 107 -4.57 8.83 11.71
CA ALA A 107 -5.32 9.94 11.12
C ALA A 107 -6.75 9.96 11.70
N GLU A 108 -6.86 10.02 13.03
CA GLU A 108 -8.12 10.38 13.67
C GLU A 108 -8.33 11.90 13.48
N ARG A 109 -9.55 12.26 13.04
CA ARG A 109 -10.20 13.58 13.17
C ARG A 109 -9.69 14.68 12.24
N TYR A 110 -10.31 14.75 11.06
CA TYR A 110 -10.63 16.05 10.45
C TYR A 110 -12.03 16.07 9.84
N THR A 111 -13.07 15.87 10.66
CA THR A 111 -14.42 16.44 10.47
C THR A 111 -15.20 16.41 11.79
N LYS A 112 -14.79 17.17 12.79
CA LYS A 112 -15.78 17.71 13.73
C LYS A 112 -15.44 19.15 14.10
N SER A 113 -16.40 20.01 13.78
CA SER A 113 -16.55 21.39 14.22
C SER A 113 -15.74 22.44 13.47
N THR A 114 -16.42 23.20 12.59
CA THR A 114 -16.85 24.57 12.94
C THR A 114 -17.89 25.05 11.92
N LYS A 115 -19.13 25.29 12.38
CA LYS A 115 -19.95 26.48 12.05
C LYS A 115 -21.29 26.40 12.79
N ASP A 116 -21.24 26.72 14.07
CA ASP A 116 -22.24 27.58 14.69
C ASP A 116 -21.51 28.85 15.12
N ALA A 117 -21.59 29.89 14.27
CA ALA A 117 -21.31 31.28 14.61
C ALA A 117 -21.72 32.19 13.44
N LYS A 118 -23.01 32.57 13.38
CA LYS A 118 -23.40 33.98 13.22
C LYS A 118 -24.91 34.16 13.37
N LYS A 119 -25.30 34.62 14.55
CA LYS A 119 -26.46 35.50 14.77
C LYS A 119 -25.91 36.93 14.76
N GLY A 120 -26.53 37.84 14.02
CA GLY A 120 -26.22 39.28 14.07
C GLY A 120 -26.39 39.96 12.72
N GLY A 121 -27.54 40.60 12.54
CA GLY A 121 -27.97 41.40 11.41
C GLY A 121 -29.46 41.69 11.55
#